data_AF-R6WLW6-F1
#
_entry.id   AF-R6WLW6-F1
#
_cell.length_a   1.000
_cell.length_b   1.000
_cell.length_c   1.000
_cell.angle_alpha   90.00
_cell.angle_beta   90.00
_cell.angle_gamma   90.00
#
_symmetry.space_group_name_H-M   'P 1'
#
loop_
_entity.id
_entity.type
_entity.pdbx_description
1 polymer ?
#
loop_
_entity_poly.entity_id
_entity_poly.type
_entity_poly.pdbx_seq_one_letter_code
_entity_poly.pdbx_strand_id
1 'polypeptide(L)' 'MGRASAGELKEVLSGSLSAVLSDKQQSKKVSNILQAMKREGIADVDGVGHATRWYLKK' A
#
# COMPACT_ATOMS: atom_id res chain seq x y z
N MET A 1 14.65 1.74 6.79
CA MET A 1 13.42 2.14 6.09
C MET A 1 12.24 1.63 6.90
N GLY A 2 11.23 2.47 7.15
CA GLY A 2 10.06 2.09 7.94
C GLY A 2 9.25 0.99 7.26
N ARG A 3 8.58 0.16 8.06
CA ARG A 3 7.64 -0.87 7.61
C ARG A 3 6.23 -0.39 7.90
N ALA A 4 5.30 -0.56 6.98
CA ALA A 4 3.91 -0.12 7.14
C ALA A 4 2.92 -1.16 6.58
N SER A 5 1.76 -1.29 7.19
CA SER A 5 0.64 -2.03 6.63
C SER A 5 0.01 -1.28 5.46
N ALA A 6 -0.73 -1.99 4.60
CA ALA A 6 -1.49 -1.34 3.53
C ALA A 6 -2.54 -0.35 4.07
N GLY A 7 -3.03 -0.55 5.31
CA GLY A 7 -3.95 0.37 5.98
C GLY A 7 -3.29 1.69 6.35
N GLU A 8 -2.14 1.64 7.02
CA GLU A 8 -1.36 2.86 7.35
C GLU A 8 -0.96 3.61 6.07
N LEU A 9 -0.61 2.90 5.00
CA LEU A 9 -0.33 3.52 3.70
C LEU A 9 -1.57 4.14 3.05
N LYS A 10 -2.75 3.53 3.22
CA LYS A 10 -4.03 4.14 2.77
C LYS A 10 -4.28 5.44 3.51
N GLU A 11 -4.07 5.51 4.82
CA GLU A 11 -4.31 6.72 5.61
C GLU A 11 -3.44 7.88 5.10
N VAL A 12 -2.15 7.63 4.87
CA VAL A 12 -1.23 8.62 4.30
C VAL A 12 -1.67 9.05 2.89
N LEU A 13 -2.11 8.09 2.07
CA LEU A 13 -2.53 8.36 0.70
C LEU A 13 -3.94 8.93 0.59
N SER A 14 -4.78 8.85 1.64
CA SER A 14 -6.20 9.23 1.59
C SER A 14 -6.41 10.67 1.12
N GLY A 15 -5.54 11.59 1.53
CA GLY A 15 -5.57 12.99 1.09
C GLY A 15 -5.10 13.23 -0.36
N SER A 16 -4.47 12.23 -0.99
CA SER A 16 -4.00 12.27 -2.38
C SER A 16 -4.79 11.35 -3.32
N LEU A 17 -5.57 10.41 -2.77
CA LEU A 17 -6.47 9.56 -3.53
C LEU A 17 -7.69 10.37 -3.96
N SER A 18 -8.25 10.03 -5.13
CA SER A 18 -9.41 10.74 -5.65
C SER A 18 -10.60 10.64 -4.69
N ALA A 19 -11.16 11.80 -4.33
CA ALA A 19 -12.29 11.91 -3.40
C ALA A 19 -13.59 11.25 -3.89
N VAL A 20 -13.70 10.95 -5.19
CA VAL A 20 -14.85 10.25 -5.78
C VAL A 20 -14.82 8.73 -5.52
N LEU A 21 -13.69 8.20 -5.06
CA LEU A 21 -13.55 6.78 -4.75
C LEU A 21 -14.10 6.48 -3.36
N SER A 22 -14.98 5.48 -3.25
CA SER A 22 -15.35 4.89 -1.97
C SER A 22 -14.15 4.30 -1.24
N ASP A 23 -14.26 4.15 0.08
CA ASP A 23 -13.25 3.51 0.94
C ASP A 23 -12.72 2.18 0.40
N LYS A 24 -13.63 1.34 -0.11
CA LYS A 24 -13.27 0.04 -0.71
C LYS A 24 -12.45 0.21 -1.99
N GLN A 25 -12.82 1.17 -2.83
CA GLN A 25 -12.09 1.48 -4.06
C GLN A 25 -10.71 2.08 -3.76
N GLN A 26 -10.61 2.95 -2.75
CA GLN A 26 -9.34 3.49 -2.27
C GLN A 26 -8.41 2.39 -1.76
N SER A 27 -8.90 1.50 -0.89
CA SER A 27 -8.11 0.34 -0.41
C SER A 27 -7.61 -0.52 -1.57
N LYS A 28 -8.45 -0.79 -2.58
CA LYS A 28 -8.05 -1.54 -3.77
C LYS A 28 -6.98 -0.80 -4.59
N LYS A 29 -7.09 0.52 -4.73
CA LYS A 29 -6.09 1.34 -5.43
C LYS A 29 -4.73 1.27 -4.74
N VAL A 30 -4.69 1.37 -3.41
CA VAL A 30 -3.45 1.26 -2.61
C VAL A 30 -2.81 -0.11 -2.81
N SER A 31 -3.58 -1.20 -2.70
CA SER A 31 -3.09 -2.56 -2.96
C SER A 31 -2.52 -2.72 -4.37
N ASN A 32 -3.18 -2.15 -5.38
CA ASN A 32 -2.70 -2.20 -6.77
C ASN A 32 -1.37 -1.46 -6.95
N ILE A 33 -1.22 -0.29 -6.32
CA ILE A 33 0.03 0.50 -6.34
C ILE A 33 1.16 -0.33 -5.71
N LEU A 34 0.93 -0.89 -4.53
CA LEU A 34 1.94 -1.68 -3.81
C LEU A 34 2.37 -2.92 -4.60
N GLN A 35 1.42 -3.63 -5.21
CA GLN A 35 1.73 -4.76 -6.09
C GLN A 35 2.51 -4.34 -7.34
N ALA A 36 2.20 -3.19 -7.93
CA ALA A 36 2.98 -2.64 -9.05
C ALA A 36 4.40 -2.30 -8.60
N MET A 37 4.58 -1.61 -7.47
CA MET A 37 5.91 -1.30 -6.91
C MET A 37 6.73 -2.56 -6.62
N LYS A 38 6.11 -3.64 -6.14
CA LYS A 38 6.78 -4.92 -5.95
C LYS A 38 7.24 -5.55 -7.26
N ARG A 39 6.41 -5.48 -8.30
CA ARG A 39 6.75 -5.99 -9.64
C ARG A 39 7.94 -5.24 -10.24
N GLU A 40 8.00 -3.93 -10.04
CA GLU A 40 9.11 -3.08 -10.47
C GLU A 40 10.35 -3.16 -9.56
N GLY A 41 10.32 -4.00 -8.52
CA GLY A 41 11.45 -4.17 -7.60
C GLY A 41 11.70 -2.97 -6.67
N ILE A 42 10.77 -2.03 -6.58
CA ILE A 42 10.87 -0.81 -5.74
C ILE A 42 10.46 -1.08 -4.29
N ALA A 43 9.53 -2.01 -4.07
CA ALA A 43 9.05 -2.38 -2.74
C ALA A 43 9.03 -3.89 -2.56
N ASP A 44 8.99 -4.33 -1.31
CA ASP A 44 8.58 -5.70 -0.98
C ASP A 44 7.66 -5.71 0.23
N VAL A 45 7.26 -6.92 0.57
CA VAL A 45 6.34 -7.20 1.66
C VAL A 45 6.85 -8.36 2.48
N ASP A 46 6.70 -8.25 3.80
CA ASP A 46 6.99 -9.27 4.79
C ASP A 46 5.71 -9.63 5.56
N GLY A 47 5.63 -10.87 6.07
CA GLY A 47 4.45 -11.39 6.76
C GLY A 47 3.33 -11.89 5.84
N VAL A 48 2.27 -12.43 6.47
CA VAL A 48 1.12 -13.07 5.79
C VAL A 48 -0.18 -12.51 6.36
N GLY A 49 -1.18 -12.31 5.50
CA GLY A 49 -2.53 -11.91 5.90
C GLY A 49 -2.55 -10.53 6.60
N HIS A 50 -3.09 -10.48 7.82
CA HIS A 50 -3.17 -9.23 8.60
C HIS A 50 -1.81 -8.74 9.13
N ALA A 51 -0.80 -9.61 9.20
CA ALA A 51 0.56 -9.26 9.64
C ALA A 51 1.43 -8.67 8.50
N THR A 52 0.86 -8.47 7.33
CA THR A 52 1.54 -8.00 6.13
C THR A 52 2.11 -6.58 6.32
N ARG A 53 3.42 -6.42 6.12
CA ARG A 53 4.16 -5.16 6.23
C ARG A 53 4.97 -4.88 4.97
N TRP A 54 4.68 -3.76 4.33
CA TRP A 54 5.37 -3.25 3.15
C TRP A 54 6.57 -2.39 3.54
N TYR A 55 7.61 -2.46 2.70
CA TYR A 55 8.82 -1.64 2.81
C TYR A 55 9.40 -1.35 1.43
N LEU A 56 10.12 -0.24 1.31
CA LEU A 56 10.87 0.08 0.09
C LEU A 56 12.15 -0.75 0.03
N LYS A 57 12.48 -1.27 -1.15
CA LYS A 57 13.79 -1.88 -1.44
C LYS A 57 14.83 -0.76 -1.57
N LYS A 58 16.04 -1.03 -1.08
CA LYS A 58 17.21 -0.16 -1.27
C LYS A 58 17.78 -0.35 -2.66
#